data_AF-A0A8S3D722-F1
#
_entry.id   AF-A0A8S3D722-F1
#
_cell.length_a   1.000
_cell.length_b   1.000
_cell.length_c   1.000
_cell.angle_alpha   90.00
_cell.angle_beta   90.00
_cell.angle_gamma   90.00
#
_symmetry.space_group_name_H-M   'P 1'
#
loop_
_entity.id
_entity.type
_entity.pdbx_description
1 polymer ?
#
loop_
_entity_poly.entity_id
_entity_poly.type
_entity_poly.pdbx_seq_one_letter_code
_entity_poly.pdbx_strand_id
1 'polypeptide(L)' 'RFQHFIIWHRMLHKTKRTWNQTRVLPDNTTEFTLFDLKLKQPYELTIVGENYFGLGTFTPIITIQLNQTQDLSIDYLYHS' A
#
# COMPACT_ATOMS: atom_id res chain seq x y z
N ARG A 1 -12.53 -5.09 -19.76
CA ARG A 1 -12.47 -3.69 -19.28
C ARG A 1 -11.40 -3.69 -18.20
N PHE A 2 -10.26 -3.05 -18.44
CA PHE A 2 -9.17 -3.02 -17.46
C PHE A 2 -9.54 -2.03 -16.35
N GLN A 3 -9.62 -2.51 -15.12
CA GLN A 3 -9.86 -1.70 -13.93
C GLN A 3 -8.83 -2.12 -12.91
N HIS A 4 -8.00 -1.17 -12.49
CA HIS A 4 -6.97 -1.44 -11.51
C HIS A 4 -7.03 -0.43 -10.38
N PHE A 5 -6.43 -0.79 -9.24
CA PHE A 5 -6.37 0.09 -8.08
C PHE A 5 -4.98 0.72 -7.99
N ILE A 6 -4.95 1.97 -7.54
CA ILE A 6 -3.72 2.70 -7.24
C ILE A 6 -3.73 3.00 -5.76
N ILE A 7 -2.71 2.53 -5.06
CA ILE A 7 -2.49 2.81 -3.65
C ILE A 7 -1.56 4.02 -3.57
N TRP A 8 -2.02 5.03 -2.84
CA TRP A 8 -1.24 6.19 -2.49
C TRP A 8 -0.80 6.03 -1.05
N HIS A 9 0.50 6.13 -0.79
CA HIS A 9 1.03 6.09 0.57
C HIS A 9 2.09 7.16 0.82
N ARG A 10 2.15 7.68 2.05
CA ARG A 10 3.21 8.61 2.47
C ARG A 10 3.60 8.40 3.92
N MET A 11 4.86 8.66 4.22
CA MET A 11 5.38 8.65 5.59
C MET A 11 5.12 10.01 6.25
N LEU A 12 4.54 10.01 7.46
CA LEU A 12 4.12 11.23 8.15
C LEU A 12 5.30 12.09 8.67
N HIS A 13 6.38 11.46 9.12
CA HIS A 13 7.53 12.12 9.73
C HIS A 13 8.68 12.42 8.76
N LYS A 14 8.50 12.18 7.45
CA LYS A 14 9.49 12.56 6.45
C LYS A 14 9.49 14.08 6.28
N THR A 15 10.68 14.68 6.17
CA THR A 15 10.87 16.13 5.92
C THR A 15 10.09 16.63 4.71
N LYS A 16 9.90 15.77 3.71
CA LYS A 16 9.02 16.01 2.56
C LYS A 16 7.91 14.96 2.52
N ARG A 17 6.67 15.39 2.76
CA ARG A 17 5.45 14.55 2.75
C ARG A 17 4.93 14.33 1.32
N THR A 18 5.72 13.64 0.51
CA THR A 18 5.33 13.27 -0.86
C THR A 18 4.58 11.95 -0.87
N TRP A 19 3.48 11.90 -1.63
CA TRP A 19 2.77 10.66 -1.91
C TRP A 19 3.55 9.80 -2.90
N ASN A 20 3.68 8.53 -2.58
CA ASN A 20 4.15 7.51 -3.50
C ASN A 20 2.95 6.72 -4.01
N GLN A 21 3.03 6.24 -5.24
CA GLN A 21 1.96 5.51 -5.91
C GLN A 21 2.42 4.08 -6.21
N THR A 22 1.59 3.11 -5.86
CA THR A 22 1.79 1.70 -6.23
C THR A 22 0.55 1.24 -7.00
N ARG A 23 0.77 0.75 -8.23
CA ARG A 23 -0.31 0.18 -9.05
C ARG A 23 -0.51 -1.28 -8.68
N VAL A 24 -1.74 -1.66 -8.37
CA VAL A 24 -2.13 -3.05 -8.11
C VAL A 24 -2.62 -3.66 -9.41
N LEU A 25 -1.89 -4.64 -9.92
CA LEU A 25 -2.26 -5.48 -11.05
C LEU A 25 -2.23 -6.93 -10.54
N PRO A 26 -3.16 -7.84 -10.91
CA PRO A 26 -4.09 -7.79 -12.05
C PRO A 26 -5.57 -7.49 -11.69
N ASP A 27 -6.43 -7.47 -12.73
CA ASP A 27 -7.89 -7.27 -12.62
C ASP A 27 -8.49 -8.33 -11.66
N ASN A 28 -9.29 -7.88 -10.67
CA ASN A 28 -9.98 -8.65 -9.61
C ASN A 28 -9.21 -8.89 -8.29
N THR A 29 -8.05 -8.30 -8.11
CA THR A 29 -7.35 -8.39 -6.82
C THR A 29 -7.93 -7.39 -5.80
N THR A 30 -8.43 -7.89 -4.68
CA THR A 30 -8.87 -7.10 -3.51
C THR A 30 -7.79 -6.94 -2.44
N GLU A 31 -6.67 -7.66 -2.59
CA GLU A 31 -5.62 -7.76 -1.59
C GLU A 31 -4.27 -7.36 -2.19
N PHE A 32 -3.49 -6.57 -1.46
CA PHE A 32 -2.16 -6.19 -1.92
C PHE A 32 -1.18 -6.18 -0.75
N THR A 33 0.09 -6.38 -1.07
CA THR A 33 1.19 -6.25 -0.11
C THR A 33 2.08 -5.10 -0.53
N LEU A 34 2.24 -4.11 0.35
CA LEU A 34 3.12 -2.97 0.14
C LEU A 34 4.49 -3.24 0.79
N PHE A 35 5.54 -3.27 -0.01
CA PHE A 35 6.91 -3.55 0.41
C PHE A 35 7.70 -2.26 0.71
N ASP A 36 8.94 -2.41 1.19
CA ASP A 36 9.91 -1.32 1.41
C ASP A 36 9.48 -0.21 2.38
N LEU A 37 8.55 -0.53 3.29
CA LEU A 37 8.14 0.38 4.35
C LEU A 37 9.08 0.30 5.54
N LYS A 38 9.54 1.46 6.02
CA LYS A 38 10.32 1.57 7.26
C LYS A 38 9.48 1.21 8.48
N LEU A 39 10.00 0.32 9.34
CA LEU A 39 9.41 -0.05 10.62
C LEU A 39 9.31 1.14 11.59
N LYS A 40 8.38 1.08 12.54
CA LYS A 40 8.12 2.10 13.56
C LYS A 40 7.83 3.50 13.01
N GLN A 41 7.43 3.58 11.74
CA GLN A 41 7.02 4.84 11.12
C GLN A 41 5.51 4.78 10.83
N PRO A 42 4.77 5.84 11.14
CA PRO A 42 3.37 5.94 10.75
C PRO A 42 3.27 6.38 9.29
N TYR A 43 2.38 5.72 8.57
CA TYR A 43 2.05 5.98 7.17
C TYR A 43 0.59 6.34 7.03
N GLU A 44 0.30 7.25 6.12
CA GLU A 44 -1.05 7.50 5.62
C GLU A 44 -1.22 6.78 4.29
N LEU A 45 -2.40 6.20 4.09
CA LEU A 45 -2.77 5.47 2.87
C LEU A 45 -4.15 5.90 2.38
N THR A 46 -4.32 5.94 1.07
CA THR A 46 -5.62 6.05 0.39
C THR A 46 -5.56 5.26 -0.93
N ILE A 47 -6.70 4.76 -1.37
CA ILE A 47 -6.81 3.93 -2.56
C ILE A 47 -7.75 4.64 -3.55
N VAL A 48 -7.45 4.52 -4.84
CA VAL A 48 -8.33 4.99 -5.92
C VAL A 48 -8.41 3.93 -7.01
N GLY A 49 -9.60 3.75 -7.58
CA GLY A 49 -9.77 2.93 -8.78
C GLY A 49 -9.45 3.74 -10.04
N GLU A 50 -8.73 3.16 -10.99
CA GLU A 50 -8.49 3.71 -12.32
C GLU A 50 -9.16 2.82 -13.39
N ASN A 51 -9.86 3.45 -14.32
CA ASN A 51 -10.41 2.80 -15.51
C ASN A 51 -10.15 3.65 -16.77
N TYR A 52 -10.67 3.24 -17.92
CA TYR A 52 -10.49 3.95 -19.19
C TYR A 52 -10.96 5.43 -19.17
N PHE A 53 -11.93 5.78 -18.32
CA PHE A 53 -12.44 7.14 -18.18
C PHE A 53 -11.65 7.98 -17.17
N GLY A 54 -10.68 7.37 -16.45
CA GLY A 54 -9.80 8.03 -15.50
C GLY A 54 -9.96 7.49 -14.08
N LEU A 55 -9.67 8.37 -13.11
CA LEU A 55 -9.69 8.06 -11.69
C LEU A 55 -11.09 8.18 -11.10
N GLY A 56 -11.46 7.21 -10.26
CA GLY A 56 -12.64 7.27 -9.41
C GLY A 56 -12.41 8.11 -8.15
N THR A 57 -13.30 7.92 -7.16
CA THR A 57 -13.19 8.58 -5.87
C THR A 57 -12.12 7.92 -4.99
N PHE A 58 -11.35 8.74 -4.30
CA PHE A 58 -10.39 8.29 -3.28
C PHE A 58 -11.13 7.75 -2.06
N THR A 59 -10.61 6.67 -1.46
CA THR A 59 -11.07 6.21 -0.15
C THR A 59 -10.67 7.21 0.95
N PRO A 60 -11.34 7.19 2.12
CA PRO A 60 -10.84 7.89 3.29
C PRO A 60 -9.37 7.54 3.57
N ILE A 61 -8.62 8.54 4.05
CA ILE A 61 -7.22 8.32 4.43
C ILE A 61 -7.21 7.52 5.73
N ILE A 62 -6.47 6.42 5.73
CA ILE A 62 -6.21 5.63 6.93
C ILE A 62 -4.76 5.82 7.36
N THR A 63 -4.53 5.75 8.68
CA THR A 63 -3.18 5.82 9.25
C THR A 63 -2.83 4.46 9.84
N ILE A 64 -1.68 3.91 9.42
CA ILE A 64 -1.14 2.67 9.95
C ILE A 64 0.25 2.91 10.53
N GLN A 65 0.63 2.13 11.52
CA GLN A 65 1.99 2.09 12.03
C GLN A 65 2.49 0.65 12.00
N LEU A 66 3.65 0.45 11.39
CA LEU A 66 4.26 -0.87 11.35
C LEU A 66 4.92 -1.17 12.69
N ASN A 67 4.48 -2.25 13.33
CA ASN A 67 5.09 -2.80 14.53
C ASN A 67 6.49 -3.35 14.19
N GLN A 68 7.33 -3.51 15.21
CA GLN A 68 8.54 -4.32 15.04
C GLN A 68 8.10 -5.74 14.68
N THR A 69 8.51 -6.23 13.52
CA THR A 69 8.46 -7.65 13.26
C THR A 69 9.43 -8.33 14.22
N GLN A 70 8.91 -9.15 15.15
CA GLN A 70 9.57 -10.44 15.36
C GLN A 70 9.67 -11.07 13.97
N ASP A 71 10.86 -11.56 13.64
CA ASP A 71 11.31 -11.95 12.32
C ASP A 71 10.46 -13.10 11.73
N LEU A 72 9.25 -12.79 11.25
CA LEU A 72 8.34 -13.74 10.60
C LEU A 72 8.86 -14.17 9.21
N SER A 73 9.95 -13.58 8.74
CA SER A 73 10.66 -13.93 7.50
C SER A 73 11.17 -15.36 7.50
N ILE A 74 11.40 -15.95 8.68
CA ILE A 74 12.00 -17.29 8.80
C ILE A 74 10.95 -18.39 8.62
N ASP A 75 9.71 -18.22 9.08
CA ASP A 75 8.72 -19.32 9.09
C ASP A 75 8.18 -19.70 7.71
N TYR A 76 8.20 -18.80 6.72
CA TYR A 76 7.76 -19.11 5.35
C TYR A 76 8.76 -19.96 4.56
N LEU A 77 9.99 -20.14 5.06
CA LEU A 77 11.03 -20.97 4.41
C LEU A 77 11.04 -22.43 4.89
N TYR A 78 10.26 -22.78 5.93
CA TYR A 78 10.29 -24.12 6.53
C TYR A 78 9.02 -24.96 6.32
N HIS A 79 8.06 -24.49 5.52
CA HIS A 79 6.94 -25.32 5.05
C HIS A 79 7.05 -25.56 3.55
N SER A 80 7.85 -26.56 3.19
CA SER A 80 7.88 -27.23 1.88
C SER A 80 7.84 -28.73 2.07
#